data_AF-A0A2E5WE03-F1
#
_entry.id   AF-A0A2E5WE03-F1
#
_cell.length_a   1.000
_cell.length_b   1.000
_cell.length_c   1.000
_cell.angle_alpha   90.00
_cell.angle_beta   90.00
_cell.angle_gamma   90.00
#
_symmetry.space_group_name_H-M   'P 1'
#
loop_
_entity.id
_entity.type
_entity.pdbx_description
1 polymer ?
#
loop_
_entity_poly.entity_id
_entity_poly.type
_entity_poly.pdbx_seq_one_letter_code
_entity_poly.pdbx_strand_id
1 'polypeptide(L)'
;MTRWVGGNRQIRLLRTAGYLHLGTEANSRWGEPRGGVRFFSYPRGRRDVGIALLEAGEDWMCEHGYTRAVCFPQPWKLSHYAFPHAYVLDGLDHIQALLRVHGYEKSGDEVFLDWFDMDPPSPPPVNELDVLVEIQETPGTDSRPDLTIQARHRNRRCQHSAISTAYDNDRAFLFYSNHGYRVVDLTYEFTKTLV
;
A
#
# COMPACT_ATOMS: atom_id res chain seq x y z
N MET A 1 -31.52 4.43 27.29
CA MET A 1 -30.37 5.23 26.85
C MET A 1 -29.12 4.62 27.44
N THR A 2 -28.44 3.76 26.69
CA THR A 2 -27.30 2.99 27.19
C THR A 2 -26.03 3.62 26.62
N ARG A 3 -25.23 4.18 27.53
CA ARG A 3 -24.02 4.96 27.27
C ARG A 3 -22.92 4.02 26.76
N TRP A 4 -22.37 4.29 25.58
CA TRP A 4 -21.16 3.64 25.08
C TRP A 4 -19.99 4.05 26.00
N VAL A 5 -19.45 3.10 26.76
CA VAL A 5 -18.20 3.29 27.53
C VAL A 5 -17.11 2.67 26.69
N GLY A 6 -16.30 3.53 26.04
CA GLY A 6 -15.15 3.12 25.25
C GLY A 6 -14.12 2.42 26.15
N GLY A 7 -14.21 1.09 26.21
CA GLY A 7 -13.16 0.24 26.74
C GLY A 7 -12.16 -0.05 25.63
N ASN A 8 -10.90 0.34 25.82
CA ASN A 8 -9.79 -0.15 25.02
C ASN A 8 -9.74 -1.69 25.13
N ARG A 9 -10.34 -2.39 24.16
CA ARG A 9 -10.09 -3.82 23.98
C ARG A 9 -8.68 -3.98 23.44
N GLN A 10 -7.71 -4.18 24.33
CA GLN A 10 -6.49 -4.87 23.94
C GLN A 10 -6.86 -6.31 23.59
N ILE A 11 -7.07 -6.57 22.31
CA ILE A 11 -7.14 -7.93 21.80
C ILE A 11 -5.72 -8.47 21.87
N ARG A 12 -5.45 -9.31 22.86
CA ARG A 12 -4.21 -10.07 22.95
C ARG A 12 -4.27 -11.12 21.83
N LEU A 13 -3.82 -10.75 20.64
CA LEU A 13 -3.67 -11.70 19.55
C LEU A 13 -2.71 -12.80 20.02
N LEU A 14 -3.23 -14.03 20.18
CA LEU A 14 -2.39 -15.22 20.22
C LEU A 14 -1.44 -15.15 19.02
N ARG A 15 -0.20 -15.63 19.21
CA ARG A 15 0.91 -15.50 18.25
C ARG A 15 0.40 -15.70 16.81
N THR A 16 0.22 -14.59 16.11
CA THR A 16 -0.44 -14.58 14.80
C THR A 16 0.48 -15.24 13.79
N ALA A 17 0.01 -16.30 13.13
CA ALA A 17 0.82 -17.07 12.20
C ALA A 17 1.02 -16.36 10.85
N GLY A 18 0.08 -15.49 10.47
CA GLY A 18 0.10 -14.67 9.27
C GLY A 18 -1.17 -13.80 9.20
N TYR A 19 -1.24 -12.91 8.23
CA TYR A 19 -2.32 -11.94 8.08
C TYR A 19 -2.65 -11.72 6.60
N LEU A 20 -3.94 -11.70 6.28
CA LEU A 20 -4.47 -11.37 4.97
C LEU A 20 -5.59 -10.33 5.12
N HIS A 21 -5.51 -9.25 4.35
CA HIS A 21 -6.53 -8.22 4.30
C HIS A 21 -7.12 -8.16 2.89
N LEU A 22 -8.42 -8.45 2.81
CA LEU A 22 -9.20 -8.45 1.59
C LEU A 22 -10.05 -7.18 1.47
N GLY A 23 -10.40 -6.80 0.25
CA GLY A 23 -11.34 -5.74 -0.06
C GLY A 23 -12.02 -6.00 -1.39
N THR A 24 -12.98 -5.15 -1.74
CA THR A 24 -13.78 -5.29 -2.95
C THR A 24 -13.65 -4.06 -3.83
N GLU A 25 -13.43 -4.27 -5.12
CA GLU A 25 -13.39 -3.23 -6.13
C GLU A 25 -14.65 -3.30 -6.99
N ALA A 26 -15.60 -2.40 -6.72
CA ALA A 26 -16.83 -2.28 -7.50
C ALA A 26 -16.65 -1.43 -8.77
N ASN A 27 -15.61 -0.60 -8.81
CA ASN A 27 -15.39 0.37 -9.89
C ASN A 27 -13.90 0.46 -10.21
N SER A 28 -13.36 -0.60 -10.84
CA SER A 28 -11.99 -0.56 -11.31
C SER A 28 -11.90 0.36 -12.53
N ARG A 29 -10.78 1.09 -12.68
CA ARG A 29 -10.46 1.81 -13.94
C ARG A 29 -10.42 0.88 -15.17
N TRP A 30 -10.56 -0.43 -14.96
CA TRP A 30 -10.58 -1.46 -15.99
C TRP A 30 -11.88 -2.27 -16.09
N GLY A 31 -13.01 -1.73 -15.59
CA GLY A 31 -14.34 -2.12 -16.03
C GLY A 31 -14.97 -3.38 -15.42
N GLU A 32 -14.22 -4.20 -14.69
CA GLU A 32 -14.73 -5.42 -14.04
C GLU A 32 -14.58 -5.36 -12.51
N PRO A 33 -15.60 -5.79 -11.73
CA PRO A 33 -15.48 -5.93 -10.28
C PRO A 33 -14.46 -7.00 -9.88
N ARG A 34 -13.68 -6.75 -8.82
CA ARG A 34 -12.62 -7.67 -8.39
C ARG A 34 -12.52 -7.77 -6.87
N GLY A 35 -12.07 -8.92 -6.40
CA GLY A 35 -11.55 -9.05 -5.05
C GLY A 35 -10.10 -8.55 -4.99
N GLY A 36 -9.77 -7.79 -3.95
CA GLY A 36 -8.46 -7.18 -3.78
C GLY A 36 -7.75 -7.65 -2.52
N VAL A 37 -6.53 -8.18 -2.63
CA VAL A 37 -5.62 -8.39 -1.49
C VAL A 37 -4.82 -7.12 -1.27
N ARG A 38 -5.02 -6.45 -0.13
CA ARG A 38 -4.34 -5.19 0.22
C ARG A 38 -3.11 -5.41 1.08
N PHE A 39 -3.17 -6.41 1.95
CA PHE A 39 -2.04 -6.84 2.79
C PHE A 39 -1.99 -8.34 2.83
N PHE A 40 -0.80 -8.88 2.70
CA PHE A 40 -0.55 -10.31 2.85
C PHE A 40 0.84 -10.49 3.47
N SER A 41 0.90 -11.20 4.59
CA SER A 41 2.15 -11.45 5.30
C SER A 41 2.10 -12.79 6.02
N TYR A 42 3.18 -13.54 5.93
CA TYR A 42 3.43 -14.74 6.71
C TYR A 42 4.95 -14.92 6.89
N PRO A 43 5.43 -15.60 7.94
CA PRO A 43 6.86 -15.83 8.13
C PRO A 43 7.47 -16.65 6.99
N ARG A 44 8.67 -16.26 6.54
CA ARG A 44 9.46 -17.06 5.61
C ARG A 44 9.65 -18.49 6.16
N GLY A 45 9.45 -19.49 5.31
CA GLY A 45 9.47 -20.91 5.70
C GLY A 45 8.14 -21.48 6.20
N ARG A 46 7.12 -20.64 6.43
CA ARG A 46 5.74 -21.07 6.79
C ARG A 46 4.81 -21.02 5.59
N ARG A 47 5.19 -21.73 4.52
CA ARG A 47 4.41 -21.82 3.28
C ARG A 47 3.00 -22.35 3.54
N ASP A 48 2.85 -23.27 4.49
CA ASP A 48 1.58 -23.81 4.96
C ASP A 48 0.59 -22.69 5.35
N VAL A 49 1.08 -21.68 6.09
CA VAL A 49 0.27 -20.54 6.50
C VAL A 49 -0.09 -19.66 5.32
N GLY A 50 0.89 -19.39 4.44
CA GLY A 50 0.67 -18.61 3.23
C GLY A 50 -0.40 -19.22 2.33
N ILE A 51 -0.35 -20.55 2.12
CA ILE A 51 -1.35 -21.29 1.36
C ILE A 51 -2.73 -21.16 2.01
N ALA A 52 -2.84 -21.49 3.30
CA ALA A 52 -4.12 -21.49 3.99
C ALA A 52 -4.79 -20.10 3.99
N LEU A 53 -4.00 -19.03 4.13
CA LEU A 53 -4.50 -17.67 4.02
C LEU A 53 -4.99 -17.36 2.60
N LEU A 54 -4.17 -17.68 1.58
CA LEU A 54 -4.51 -17.37 0.19
C LEU A 54 -5.75 -18.12 -0.27
N GLU A 55 -5.86 -19.41 0.03
CA GLU A 55 -7.04 -20.24 -0.26
C GLU A 55 -8.29 -19.67 0.42
N ALA A 56 -8.22 -19.36 1.72
CA ALA A 56 -9.35 -18.75 2.43
C ALA A 56 -9.75 -17.38 1.84
N GLY A 57 -8.78 -16.64 1.28
CA GLY A 57 -9.06 -15.37 0.61
C GLY A 57 -9.71 -15.55 -0.76
N GLU A 58 -9.26 -16.53 -1.54
CA GLU A 58 -9.85 -16.89 -2.83
C GLU A 58 -11.28 -17.41 -2.64
N ASP A 59 -11.49 -18.32 -1.69
CA ASP A 59 -12.81 -18.86 -1.34
C ASP A 59 -13.77 -17.73 -0.96
N TRP A 60 -13.34 -16.81 -0.09
CA TRP A 60 -14.13 -15.64 0.26
C TRP A 60 -14.48 -14.78 -0.96
N MET A 61 -13.54 -14.55 -1.88
CA MET A 61 -13.81 -13.79 -3.10
C MET A 61 -14.84 -14.48 -3.99
N CYS A 62 -14.71 -15.79 -4.18
CA CYS A 62 -15.66 -16.60 -4.96
C CYS A 62 -17.06 -16.58 -4.31
N GLU A 63 -17.16 -16.76 -2.99
CA GLU A 63 -18.42 -16.67 -2.23
C GLU A 63 -19.11 -15.30 -2.39
N HIS A 64 -18.33 -14.24 -2.62
CA HIS A 64 -18.84 -12.88 -2.84
C HIS A 64 -19.03 -12.52 -4.32
N GLY A 65 -18.96 -13.51 -5.22
CA GLY A 65 -19.27 -13.36 -6.64
C GLY A 65 -18.16 -12.74 -7.48
N TYR A 66 -16.93 -12.68 -6.97
CA TYR A 66 -15.78 -12.19 -7.74
C TYR A 66 -15.17 -13.31 -8.57
N THR A 67 -14.97 -13.04 -9.86
CA THR A 67 -14.32 -13.96 -10.82
C THR A 67 -12.84 -13.62 -11.02
N ARG A 68 -12.35 -12.59 -10.34
CA ARG A 68 -10.98 -12.09 -10.50
C ARG A 68 -10.42 -11.56 -9.19
N ALA A 69 -9.19 -11.98 -8.88
CA ALA A 69 -8.40 -11.48 -7.77
C ALA A 69 -7.28 -10.57 -8.27
N VAL A 70 -7.02 -9.49 -7.54
CA VAL A 70 -5.84 -8.65 -7.68
C VAL A 70 -5.12 -8.56 -6.34
N CYS A 71 -3.80 -8.70 -6.34
CA CYS A 71 -2.98 -8.51 -5.16
C CYS A 71 -2.14 -7.26 -5.30
N PHE A 72 -2.17 -6.45 -4.24
CA PHE A 72 -1.46 -5.18 -4.08
C PHE A 72 -1.81 -4.11 -5.14
N PRO A 73 -3.10 -3.89 -5.47
CA PRO A 73 -3.47 -2.91 -6.49
C PRO A 73 -3.08 -1.48 -6.09
N GLN A 74 -2.49 -0.74 -7.04
CA GLN A 74 -1.97 0.62 -6.86
C GLN A 74 -2.96 1.59 -6.19
N PRO A 75 -4.26 1.67 -6.60
CA PRO A 75 -5.17 2.68 -6.05
C PRO A 75 -5.66 2.45 -4.60
N TRP A 76 -5.29 1.34 -3.95
CA TRP A 76 -6.05 0.80 -2.81
C TRP A 76 -5.25 0.66 -1.51
N LYS A 77 -4.16 1.43 -1.39
CA LYS A 77 -3.40 1.49 -0.15
C LYS A 77 -4.14 2.30 0.91
N LEU A 78 -3.99 1.91 2.17
CA LEU A 78 -4.57 2.65 3.29
C LEU A 78 -4.08 4.10 3.25
N SER A 79 -4.98 5.06 3.41
CA SER A 79 -4.72 6.50 3.27
C SER A 79 -3.62 7.05 4.19
N HIS A 80 -3.26 6.31 5.24
CA HIS A 80 -2.14 6.65 6.14
C HIS A 80 -0.76 6.20 5.63
N TYR A 81 -0.68 5.44 4.52
CA TYR A 81 0.58 5.18 3.83
C TYR A 81 0.86 6.33 2.86
N ALA A 82 1.87 7.14 3.16
CA ALA A 82 2.26 8.30 2.34
C ALA A 82 2.88 7.94 0.96
N PHE A 83 2.85 6.67 0.55
CA PHE A 83 3.37 6.17 -0.73
C PHE A 83 2.26 5.47 -1.53
N PRO A 84 1.50 6.22 -2.35
CA PRO A 84 0.40 5.67 -3.15
C PRO A 84 0.84 4.67 -4.23
N HIS A 85 2.13 4.60 -4.57
CA HIS A 85 2.66 3.83 -5.71
C HIS A 85 3.80 2.89 -5.27
N ALA A 86 3.47 1.68 -4.81
CA ALA A 86 4.48 0.65 -4.53
C ALA A 86 3.79 -0.71 -4.46
N TYR A 87 4.19 -1.64 -5.31
CA TYR A 87 3.63 -2.98 -5.30
C TYR A 87 4.44 -3.92 -4.38
N VAL A 88 4.39 -5.24 -4.57
CA VAL A 88 5.21 -6.20 -3.79
C VAL A 88 6.67 -6.10 -4.19
N LEU A 89 7.55 -5.81 -3.22
CA LEU A 89 9.02 -5.75 -3.37
C LEU A 89 9.65 -7.12 -3.73
N ASP A 90 10.78 -7.13 -4.43
CA ASP A 90 11.56 -8.36 -4.69
C ASP A 90 12.15 -8.97 -3.43
N GLY A 91 12.42 -8.16 -2.40
CA GLY A 91 12.80 -8.67 -1.07
C GLY A 91 11.76 -9.60 -0.44
N LEU A 92 10.50 -9.58 -0.91
CA LEU A 92 9.42 -10.49 -0.51
C LEU A 92 9.24 -11.66 -1.50
N ASP A 93 10.36 -12.13 -2.07
CA ASP A 93 10.48 -13.25 -3.00
C ASP A 93 9.57 -14.45 -2.69
N HIS A 94 9.50 -14.88 -1.44
CA HIS A 94 8.67 -16.01 -0.99
C HIS A 94 7.17 -15.77 -1.18
N ILE A 95 6.69 -14.53 -1.02
CA ILE A 95 5.30 -14.15 -1.29
C ILE A 95 5.05 -14.17 -2.80
N GLN A 96 5.95 -13.58 -3.59
CA GLN A 96 5.85 -13.61 -5.06
C GLN A 96 5.84 -15.05 -5.60
N ALA A 97 6.75 -15.89 -5.11
CA ALA A 97 6.84 -17.29 -5.48
C ALA A 97 5.54 -18.04 -5.14
N LEU A 98 4.97 -17.79 -3.96
CA LEU A 98 3.69 -18.36 -3.56
C LEU A 98 2.56 -17.94 -4.52
N LEU A 99 2.44 -16.65 -4.83
CA LEU A 99 1.42 -16.15 -5.77
C LEU A 99 1.57 -16.81 -7.14
N ARG A 100 2.79 -16.88 -7.67
CA ARG A 100 3.08 -17.48 -8.98
C ARG A 100 2.71 -18.96 -9.06
N VAL A 101 3.05 -19.76 -8.04
CA VAL A 101 2.69 -21.20 -8.05
C VAL A 101 1.20 -21.45 -7.84
N HIS A 102 0.45 -20.46 -7.33
CA HIS A 102 -1.01 -20.50 -7.20
C HIS A 102 -1.74 -19.86 -8.40
N GLY A 103 -1.04 -19.61 -9.51
CA GLY A 103 -1.65 -19.20 -10.78
C GLY A 103 -1.84 -17.69 -10.93
N TYR A 104 -1.24 -16.87 -10.07
CA TYR A 104 -1.23 -15.43 -10.27
C TYR A 104 -0.18 -15.02 -11.33
N GLU A 105 -0.56 -14.07 -12.17
CA GLU A 105 0.29 -13.45 -13.18
C GLU A 105 0.71 -12.04 -12.78
N LYS A 106 1.95 -11.66 -13.09
CA LYS A 106 2.40 -10.27 -12.93
C LYS A 106 1.60 -9.40 -13.90
N SER A 107 0.92 -8.37 -13.40
CA SER A 107 0.00 -7.52 -14.18
C SER A 107 0.40 -6.06 -14.25
N GLY A 108 1.41 -5.66 -13.48
CA GLY A 108 1.98 -4.31 -13.48
C GLY A 108 3.23 -4.28 -12.63
N ASP A 109 4.09 -3.31 -12.89
CA ASP A 109 5.36 -3.18 -12.20
C ASP A 109 5.85 -1.74 -12.12
N GLU A 110 6.60 -1.47 -11.06
CA GLU A 110 7.27 -0.20 -10.84
C GLU A 110 8.65 -0.44 -10.26
N VAL A 111 9.62 0.33 -10.72
CA VAL A 111 10.95 0.38 -10.13
C VAL A 111 10.97 1.42 -9.05
N PHE A 112 11.49 1.04 -7.88
CA PHE A 112 11.64 1.92 -6.75
C PHE A 112 13.05 2.51 -6.77
N LEU A 113 13.11 3.85 -6.77
CA LEU A 113 14.34 4.60 -6.71
C LEU A 113 14.44 5.34 -5.39
N ASP A 114 15.63 5.34 -4.81
CA ASP A 114 15.91 5.95 -3.52
C ASP A 114 17.15 6.86 -3.57
N TRP A 115 17.10 7.97 -2.84
CA TRP A 115 18.22 8.83 -2.54
C TRP A 115 18.41 8.93 -1.02
N PHE A 116 19.12 7.92 -0.49
CA PHE A 116 19.26 7.68 0.96
C PHE A 116 20.04 8.78 1.70
N ASP A 117 21.07 9.36 1.05
CA ASP A 117 21.89 10.45 1.59
C ASP A 117 21.64 11.73 0.78
N MET A 118 20.40 12.24 0.80
CA MET A 118 20.08 13.45 0.07
C MET A 118 20.80 14.66 0.70
N ASP A 119 21.67 15.32 -0.08
CA ASP A 119 22.25 16.64 0.25
C ASP A 119 21.68 17.71 -0.70
N PRO A 120 20.39 18.07 -0.55
CA PRO A 120 19.82 19.10 -1.39
C PRO A 120 20.39 20.46 -0.96
N PRO A 121 20.59 21.42 -1.89
CA PRO A 121 21.00 22.77 -1.52
C PRO A 121 20.09 23.33 -0.43
N SER A 122 20.69 23.78 0.68
CA SER A 122 19.94 24.21 1.86
C SER A 122 19.04 25.39 1.50
N PRO A 123 17.72 25.32 1.74
CA PRO A 123 16.88 26.52 1.70
C PRO A 123 17.35 27.50 2.80
N PRO A 124 17.16 28.82 2.61
CA PRO A 124 17.54 29.82 3.59
C PRO A 124 16.92 29.51 4.98
N PRO A 125 17.63 29.78 6.08
CA PRO A 125 17.18 29.41 7.42
C PRO A 125 15.87 30.11 7.78
N VAL A 126 14.92 29.34 8.35
CA VAL A 126 13.68 29.84 8.90
C VAL A 126 13.80 29.74 10.42
N ASN A 127 13.87 30.90 11.09
CA ASN A 127 13.77 30.97 12.54
C ASN A 127 12.28 30.85 12.87
N GLU A 128 11.90 29.78 13.60
CA GLU A 128 10.55 29.46 14.08
C GLU A 128 9.64 28.72 13.06
N LEU A 129 9.09 27.58 13.51
CA LEU A 129 8.16 26.74 12.74
C LEU A 129 6.77 27.39 12.72
N ASP A 130 6.45 28.11 11.65
CA ASP A 130 5.09 28.60 11.38
C ASP A 130 4.28 27.49 10.68
N VAL A 131 3.55 26.70 11.48
CA VAL A 131 2.64 25.65 10.99
C VAL A 131 1.21 26.11 11.19
N LEU A 132 0.49 26.35 10.10
CA LEU A 132 -0.95 26.52 10.13
C LEU A 132 -1.63 25.14 10.11
N VAL A 133 -2.38 24.83 11.15
CA VAL A 133 -3.25 23.65 11.23
C VAL A 133 -4.69 24.10 11.00
N GLU A 134 -5.25 23.70 9.86
CA GLU A 134 -6.65 23.92 9.54
C GLU A 134 -7.43 22.64 9.78
N ILE A 135 -8.50 22.73 10.58
CA ILE A 135 -9.41 21.62 10.84
C ILE A 135 -10.74 22.01 10.24
N GLN A 136 -11.21 21.21 9.28
CA GLN A 136 -12.52 21.36 8.68
C GLN A 136 -13.38 20.16 9.06
N GLU A 137 -14.52 20.44 9.70
CA GLU A 137 -15.56 19.46 9.98
C GLU A 137 -16.70 19.63 8.98
N THR A 138 -17.13 18.53 8.38
CA THR A 138 -18.34 18.47 7.55
C THR A 138 -19.29 17.41 8.08
N PRO A 139 -20.62 17.56 7.87
CA PRO A 139 -21.55 16.49 8.21
C PRO A 139 -21.16 15.20 7.47
N GLY A 140 -20.84 14.15 8.22
CA GLY A 140 -20.52 12.85 7.64
C GLY A 140 -21.77 12.09 7.23
N THR A 141 -21.57 10.98 6.51
CA THR A 141 -22.65 10.08 6.09
C THR A 141 -23.34 9.33 7.24
N ASP A 142 -22.80 9.39 8.46
CA ASP A 142 -23.39 8.81 9.67
C ASP A 142 -23.46 9.83 10.83
N SER A 143 -23.62 9.37 12.07
CA SER A 143 -23.72 10.24 13.25
C SER A 143 -22.40 10.91 13.66
N ARG A 144 -21.32 10.76 12.87
CA ARG A 144 -20.00 11.33 13.11
C ARG A 144 -19.66 12.33 11.99
N PRO A 145 -18.99 13.45 12.32
CA PRO A 145 -18.54 14.40 11.30
C PRO A 145 -17.38 13.80 10.50
N ASP A 146 -17.34 14.14 9.21
CA ASP A 146 -16.13 14.01 8.41
C ASP A 146 -15.13 15.06 8.88
N LEU A 147 -13.90 14.63 9.16
CA LEU A 147 -12.84 15.50 9.67
C LEU A 147 -11.71 15.56 8.65
N THR A 148 -11.43 16.76 8.15
CA THR A 148 -10.25 17.04 7.34
C THR A 148 -9.27 17.88 8.16
N ILE A 149 -8.11 17.32 8.47
CA ILE A 149 -7.00 18.05 9.11
C ILE A 149 -5.95 18.35 8.03
N GLN A 150 -5.68 19.62 7.77
CA GLN A 150 -4.61 20.07 6.87
C GLN A 150 -3.54 20.79 7.69
N ALA A 151 -2.33 20.22 7.73
CA ALA A 151 -1.15 20.92 8.24
C ALA A 151 -0.31 21.37 7.05
N ARG A 152 -0.26 22.69 6.79
CA ARG A 152 0.51 23.25 5.67
C ARG A 152 1.82 23.83 6.21
N HIS A 153 2.92 23.12 5.95
CA HIS A 153 4.27 23.61 6.22
C HIS A 153 4.91 24.12 4.93
N ARG A 154 5.61 25.26 4.96
CA ARG A 154 6.20 25.84 3.74
C ARG A 154 7.62 25.41 3.39
N ASN A 155 8.37 24.62 4.17
CA ASN A 155 9.67 24.08 3.73
C ASN A 155 10.22 23.00 4.66
N ARG A 156 10.03 21.70 4.36
CA ARG A 156 10.74 20.63 5.08
C ARG A 156 12.08 20.33 4.41
N ARG A 157 13.12 20.02 5.19
CA ARG A 157 14.23 19.18 4.73
C ARG A 157 13.76 17.73 4.80
N CYS A 158 13.53 17.11 3.66
CA CYS A 158 13.41 15.67 3.56
C CYS A 158 14.82 15.11 3.45
N GLN A 159 15.26 14.35 4.45
CA GLN A 159 16.57 13.67 4.43
C GLN A 159 16.58 12.42 3.57
N HIS A 160 15.40 12.03 3.08
CA HIS A 160 15.16 10.82 2.32
C HIS A 160 14.06 11.11 1.31
N SER A 161 14.29 10.76 0.06
CA SER A 161 13.25 10.82 -0.97
C SER A 161 13.30 9.56 -1.79
N ALA A 162 12.12 9.02 -2.02
CA ALA A 162 11.92 7.91 -2.91
C ALA A 162 10.85 8.23 -3.94
N ILE A 163 10.95 7.58 -5.08
CA ILE A 163 10.00 7.67 -6.17
C ILE A 163 9.88 6.32 -6.83
N SER A 164 8.73 6.05 -7.45
CA SER A 164 8.53 4.89 -8.29
C SER A 164 8.16 5.32 -9.71
N THR A 165 8.50 4.48 -10.68
CA THR A 165 8.11 4.69 -12.08
C THR A 165 7.99 3.35 -12.80
N ALA A 166 7.26 3.31 -13.91
CA ALA A 166 7.14 2.10 -14.72
C ALA A 166 8.52 1.61 -15.18
N TYR A 167 8.71 0.29 -15.25
CA TYR A 167 10.01 -0.29 -15.54
C TYR A 167 10.58 0.05 -16.91
N ASP A 168 9.71 0.39 -17.86
CA ASP A 168 10.03 0.74 -19.23
C ASP A 168 10.16 2.27 -19.43
N ASN A 169 10.13 3.06 -18.36
CA ASN A 169 10.26 4.51 -18.44
C ASN A 169 11.72 4.97 -18.41
N ASP A 170 12.47 4.67 -19.47
CA ASP A 170 13.90 5.01 -19.60
C ASP A 170 14.21 6.49 -19.33
N ARG A 171 13.27 7.40 -19.67
CA ARG A 171 13.42 8.84 -19.43
C ARG A 171 13.45 9.18 -17.95
N ALA A 172 12.60 8.54 -17.15
CA ALA A 172 12.59 8.73 -15.71
C ALA A 172 13.89 8.18 -15.08
N PHE A 173 14.34 6.99 -15.52
CA PHE A 173 15.61 6.42 -15.07
C PHE A 173 16.78 7.37 -15.32
N LEU A 174 16.90 7.87 -16.54
CA LEU A 174 17.96 8.81 -16.91
C LEU A 174 17.87 10.11 -16.10
N PHE A 175 16.66 10.65 -15.90
CA PHE A 175 16.49 11.87 -15.11
C PHE A 175 16.91 11.67 -13.65
N TYR A 176 16.34 10.68 -12.96
CA TYR A 176 16.54 10.51 -11.52
C TYR A 176 17.94 10.01 -11.17
N SER A 177 18.53 9.11 -11.97
CA SER A 177 19.90 8.64 -11.75
C SER A 177 20.94 9.77 -11.84
N ASN A 178 20.71 10.76 -12.71
CA ASN A 178 21.55 11.96 -12.79
C ASN A 178 21.37 12.92 -11.60
N HIS A 179 20.33 12.74 -10.78
CA HIS A 179 20.05 13.53 -9.57
C HIS A 179 20.36 12.76 -8.28
N GLY A 180 21.16 11.68 -8.35
CA GLY A 180 21.63 10.95 -7.16
C GLY A 180 20.73 9.80 -6.69
N TYR A 181 19.56 9.63 -7.31
CA TYR A 181 18.71 8.47 -7.03
C TYR A 181 19.34 7.18 -7.57
N ARG A 182 19.10 6.08 -6.86
CA ARG A 182 19.54 4.74 -7.24
C ARG A 182 18.34 3.81 -7.27
N VAL A 183 18.32 2.88 -8.23
CA VAL A 183 17.36 1.78 -8.20
C VAL A 183 17.67 0.91 -6.98
N VAL A 184 16.67 0.69 -6.13
CA VAL A 184 16.82 -0.12 -4.92
C VAL A 184 15.93 -1.36 -4.91
N ASP A 185 14.83 -1.36 -5.66
CA ASP A 185 13.93 -2.51 -5.75
C ASP A 185 13.06 -2.47 -7.02
N LEU A 186 12.47 -3.62 -7.35
CA LEU A 186 11.41 -3.78 -8.34
C LEU A 186 10.15 -4.22 -7.60
N THR A 187 9.00 -3.69 -8.00
CA THR A 187 7.74 -4.01 -7.36
C THR A 187 6.72 -4.53 -8.37
N TYR A 188 5.90 -5.51 -7.98
CA TYR A 188 4.95 -6.18 -8.89
C TYR A 188 3.51 -6.27 -8.35
N GLU A 189 2.55 -5.92 -9.20
CA GLU A 189 1.13 -6.26 -9.06
C GLU A 189 0.88 -7.68 -9.58
N PHE A 190 -0.07 -8.38 -8.98
CA PHE A 190 -0.44 -9.73 -9.40
C PHE A 190 -1.94 -9.87 -9.63
N THR A 191 -2.35 -10.55 -10.69
CA THR A 191 -3.78 -10.88 -10.96
C THR A 191 -3.98 -12.35 -11.23
N LYS A 192 -5.17 -12.86 -10.90
CA LYS A 192 -5.59 -14.23 -11.19
C LYS A 192 -7.08 -14.26 -11.54
N THR A 193 -7.44 -15.06 -12.53
CA THR A 193 -8.84 -15.44 -12.76
C THR A 193 -9.23 -16.51 -11.74
N LEU A 194 -10.29 -16.26 -10.99
CA LEU A 194 -10.86 -17.20 -10.03
C LEU A 194 -11.85 -18.10 -10.79
N VAL A 195 -11.81 -19.41 -10.49
CA VAL A 195 -12.64 -20.45 -11.11
C VAL A 195 -13.66 -20.97 -10.13
#